data_AF-A0A5E3WNB9-F1
#
_entry.id   AF-A0A5E3WNB9-F1
#
_cell.length_a   1.000
_cell.length_b   1.000
_cell.length_c   1.000
_cell.angle_alpha   90.00
_cell.angle_beta   90.00
_cell.angle_gamma   90.00
#
_symmetry.space_group_name_H-M   'P 1'
#
loop_
_entity.id
_entity.type
_entity.pdbx_description
1 polymer ?
#
loop_
_entity_poly.entity_id
_entity_poly.type
_entity_poly.pdbx_seq_one_letter_code
_entity_poly.pdbx_strand_id
1 'polypeptide(L)'
;MRSATLALAALFGTATAHYTFPALIYQGKTTADWANVRETNNHNSLGPVTDVTSQDLRCYTSATNATASTLNVQAGKEISFQVGDGLTIYHQGVVNVYMAKVPSGSDASSFAGDGDVWFKVFEIPAVTNGGSSISFPAQDVPSVNFTLPAALPSGQYLVRMEAIALHVASTFGGAQFYIACGQLDVTGGGSGTPGPLVAIPGVYTGNEPGILIDIYYPIPATYTQPGPAVWSG
;
A
#
# COMPACT_ATOMS: atom_id res chain seq x y z
N MET A 1 48.96 -40.62 7.51
CA MET A 1 47.69 -40.30 6.82
C MET A 1 47.02 -39.19 7.61
N ARG A 2 46.94 -37.97 7.07
CA ARG A 2 46.25 -36.84 7.71
C ARG A 2 44.92 -36.65 6.98
N SER A 3 43.82 -37.05 7.62
CA SER A 3 42.47 -36.78 7.10
C SER A 3 42.09 -35.34 7.47
N ALA A 4 41.93 -34.50 6.46
CA ALA A 4 41.35 -33.16 6.61
C ALA A 4 39.84 -33.27 6.37
N THR A 5 39.05 -33.06 7.41
CA THR A 5 37.59 -33.00 7.33
C THR A 5 37.21 -31.58 6.92
N LEU A 6 36.74 -31.39 5.70
CA LEU A 6 36.16 -30.12 5.23
C LEU A 6 34.73 -30.02 5.78
N ALA A 7 34.47 -29.06 6.68
CA ALA A 7 33.13 -28.73 7.12
C ALA A 7 32.49 -27.76 6.11
N LEU A 8 31.48 -28.22 5.37
CA LEU A 8 30.71 -27.39 4.45
C LEU A 8 29.58 -26.72 5.25
N ALA A 9 29.71 -25.43 5.54
CA ALA A 9 28.64 -24.65 6.16
C ALA A 9 27.58 -24.33 5.08
N ALA A 10 26.41 -24.94 5.18
CA ALA A 10 25.25 -24.58 4.37
C ALA A 10 24.68 -23.24 4.86
N LEU A 11 24.86 -22.18 4.08
CA LEU A 11 24.15 -20.92 4.26
C LEU A 11 22.71 -21.13 3.79
N PHE A 12 21.80 -21.36 4.73
CA PHE A 12 20.37 -21.28 4.47
C PHE A 12 19.98 -19.81 4.34
N GLY A 13 19.75 -19.34 3.11
CA GLY A 13 19.15 -18.03 2.89
C GLY A 13 17.69 -18.07 3.34
N THR A 14 17.32 -17.27 4.35
CA THR A 14 15.92 -17.02 4.69
C THR A 14 15.34 -16.11 3.61
N ALA A 15 14.61 -16.66 2.64
CA ALA A 15 13.81 -15.83 1.75
C ALA A 15 12.65 -15.25 2.56
N THR A 16 12.68 -13.95 2.82
CA THR A 16 11.51 -13.24 3.34
C THR A 16 10.55 -12.99 2.18
N ALA A 17 9.35 -13.55 2.25
CA ALA A 17 8.29 -13.32 1.26
C ALA A 17 7.47 -12.05 1.59
N HIS A 18 7.68 -11.48 2.78
CA HIS A 18 6.92 -10.38 3.34
C HIS A 18 7.74 -9.09 3.29
N TYR A 19 7.06 -7.95 3.18
CA TYR A 19 7.68 -6.65 2.91
C TYR A 19 6.91 -5.50 3.57
N THR A 20 7.61 -4.38 3.74
CA THR A 20 7.04 -3.10 4.20
C THR A 20 7.24 -2.03 3.13
N PHE A 21 6.65 -0.86 3.33
CA PHE A 21 6.82 0.31 2.46
C PHE A 21 7.29 1.52 3.27
N PRO A 22 8.54 1.53 3.73
CA PRO A 22 9.00 2.45 4.77
C PRO A 22 9.32 3.86 4.28
N ALA A 23 9.50 4.06 2.96
CA ALA A 23 10.01 5.31 2.42
C ALA A 23 9.20 5.81 1.23
N LEU A 24 9.24 7.12 1.04
CA LEU A 24 8.70 7.79 -0.14
C LEU A 24 9.84 8.10 -1.12
N ILE A 25 9.53 8.08 -2.42
CA ILE A 25 10.41 8.60 -3.45
C ILE A 25 9.74 9.81 -4.08
N TYR A 26 10.42 10.96 -4.06
CA TYR A 26 9.92 12.19 -4.67
C TYR A 26 11.05 12.89 -5.42
N GLN A 27 10.78 13.27 -6.69
CA GLN A 27 11.78 13.87 -7.59
C GLN A 27 13.10 13.07 -7.65
N GLY A 28 13.00 11.74 -7.70
CA GLY A 28 14.13 10.83 -7.78
C GLY A 28 14.93 10.67 -6.47
N LYS A 29 14.48 11.23 -5.35
CA LYS A 29 15.10 11.07 -4.03
C LYS A 29 14.26 10.18 -3.14
N THR A 30 14.85 9.10 -2.65
CA THR A 30 14.27 8.24 -1.61
C THR A 30 14.50 8.87 -0.24
N THR A 31 13.45 8.99 0.57
CA THR A 31 13.54 9.44 1.96
C THR A 31 14.17 8.35 2.83
N ALA A 32 14.67 8.68 4.02
CA ALA A 32 15.01 7.65 4.99
C ALA A 32 13.76 6.84 5.39
N ASP A 33 13.96 5.58 5.74
CA ASP A 33 12.90 4.71 6.23
C ASP A 33 12.19 5.35 7.41
N TRP A 34 10.86 5.33 7.36
CA TRP A 34 9.93 5.86 8.35
C TRP A 34 10.03 7.38 8.59
N ALA A 35 10.81 8.11 7.79
CA ALA A 35 10.97 9.56 7.95
C ALA A 35 9.71 10.35 7.57
N ASN A 36 9.00 9.89 6.54
CA ASN A 36 7.77 10.50 6.04
C ASN A 36 6.59 9.52 5.96
N VAL A 37 6.84 8.24 6.22
CA VAL A 37 5.84 7.18 6.36
C VAL A 37 5.74 6.83 7.84
N ARG A 38 4.53 6.75 8.37
CA ARG A 38 4.30 6.31 9.76
C ARG A 38 4.84 4.89 9.93
N GLU A 39 5.71 4.71 10.91
CA GLU A 39 6.23 3.38 11.26
C GLU A 39 5.07 2.42 11.58
N THR A 40 5.07 1.29 10.88
CA THR A 40 4.00 0.30 10.95
C THR A 40 4.27 -0.72 12.06
N ASN A 41 3.21 -1.25 12.68
CA ASN A 41 3.30 -2.25 13.74
C ASN A 41 4.06 -3.52 13.28
N ASN A 42 4.06 -3.81 11.97
CA ASN A 42 4.77 -4.93 11.36
C ASN A 42 6.21 -4.60 10.93
N HIS A 43 6.80 -3.45 11.27
CA HIS A 43 8.12 -3.06 10.77
C HIS A 43 9.24 -4.10 10.99
N ASN A 44 9.13 -4.92 12.06
CA ASN A 44 10.04 -6.05 12.31
C ASN A 44 9.55 -7.39 11.74
N SER A 45 8.24 -7.67 11.83
CA SER A 45 7.67 -8.98 11.46
C SER A 45 7.39 -9.10 9.97
N LEU A 46 7.25 -7.96 9.29
CA LEU A 46 6.83 -7.77 7.90
C LEU A 46 5.42 -8.34 7.60
N GLY A 47 4.72 -8.88 8.60
CA GLY A 47 3.45 -9.58 8.45
C GLY A 47 2.31 -8.69 7.94
N PRO A 48 1.27 -9.26 7.32
CA PRO A 48 0.16 -8.49 6.76
C PRO A 48 -0.96 -8.26 7.79
N VAL A 49 -1.85 -7.31 7.49
CA VAL A 49 -3.21 -7.28 8.06
C VAL A 49 -4.07 -8.26 7.26
N THR A 50 -4.94 -9.03 7.92
CA THR A 50 -5.92 -9.92 7.26
C THR A 50 -7.36 -9.62 7.66
N ASP A 51 -7.58 -9.03 8.83
CA ASP A 51 -8.88 -8.58 9.30
C ASP A 51 -9.21 -7.19 8.76
N VAL A 52 -10.14 -7.13 7.81
CA VAL A 52 -10.59 -5.88 7.17
C VAL A 52 -11.39 -4.96 8.10
N THR A 53 -11.79 -5.45 9.27
CA THR A 53 -12.48 -4.64 10.28
C THR A 53 -11.51 -4.02 11.30
N SER A 54 -10.24 -4.47 11.29
CA SER A 54 -9.21 -3.96 12.18
C SER A 54 -8.87 -2.50 11.89
N GLN A 55 -8.59 -1.74 12.94
CA GLN A 55 -8.06 -0.37 12.80
C GLN A 55 -6.68 -0.35 12.12
N ASP A 56 -5.93 -1.44 12.21
CA ASP A 56 -4.66 -1.59 11.51
C ASP A 56 -4.84 -1.57 9.99
N LEU A 57 -6.03 -1.86 9.45
CA LEU A 57 -6.30 -1.73 8.01
C LEU A 57 -6.10 -0.28 7.52
N ARG A 58 -6.22 0.73 8.39
CA ARG A 58 -6.07 2.13 7.98
C ARG A 58 -4.62 2.49 7.66
N CYS A 59 -3.74 2.45 8.65
CA CYS A 59 -2.35 2.86 8.49
C CYS A 59 -1.36 1.88 9.13
N TYR A 60 -1.86 0.72 9.56
CA TYR A 60 -1.11 -0.32 10.27
C TYR A 60 -0.21 0.22 11.38
N THR A 61 -0.70 1.19 12.14
CA THR A 61 0.06 1.84 13.21
C THR A 61 -0.86 2.09 14.39
N SER A 62 -0.39 1.68 15.56
CA SER A 62 -1.07 1.90 16.84
C SER A 62 -0.67 3.21 17.51
N ALA A 63 0.41 3.85 17.03
CA ALA A 63 0.90 5.13 17.52
C ALA A 63 0.52 6.25 16.55
N THR A 64 -0.43 7.12 16.91
CA THR A 64 -0.80 8.27 16.07
C THR A 64 0.15 9.45 16.22
N ASN A 65 0.96 9.52 17.29
CA ASN A 65 1.83 10.66 17.56
C ASN A 65 3.28 10.42 17.09
N ALA A 66 3.55 10.94 15.89
CA ALA A 66 4.83 11.40 15.33
C ALA A 66 6.05 10.45 15.32
N THR A 67 5.98 9.36 14.54
CA THR A 67 7.19 8.74 13.97
C THR A 67 7.63 9.40 12.65
N ALA A 68 6.70 10.08 11.95
CA ALA A 68 6.94 10.65 10.63
C ALA A 68 6.77 12.18 10.56
N SER A 69 7.58 12.80 9.73
CA SER A 69 7.49 14.21 9.32
C SER A 69 6.70 14.37 8.01
N THR A 70 6.18 15.57 7.76
CA THR A 70 5.41 15.86 6.54
C THR A 70 6.33 16.23 5.38
N LEU A 71 6.20 15.55 4.24
CA LEU A 71 6.98 15.81 3.03
C LEU A 71 6.28 16.86 2.14
N ASN A 72 6.99 17.94 1.80
CA ASN A 72 6.49 18.93 0.84
C ASN A 72 6.52 18.38 -0.59
N VAL A 73 5.38 18.38 -1.26
CA VAL A 73 5.22 17.89 -2.64
C VAL A 73 4.38 18.85 -3.47
N GLN A 74 4.45 18.73 -4.79
CA GLN A 74 3.63 19.49 -5.73
C GLN A 74 2.57 18.58 -6.36
N ALA A 75 1.33 19.07 -6.46
CA ALA A 75 0.29 18.39 -7.23
C ALA A 75 0.74 18.19 -8.69
N GLY A 76 0.29 17.11 -9.34
CA GLY A 76 0.68 16.76 -10.71
C GLY A 76 2.11 16.21 -10.83
N LYS A 77 2.84 16.02 -9.74
CA LYS A 77 4.15 15.36 -9.74
C LYS A 77 4.02 13.89 -9.35
N GLU A 78 4.97 13.10 -9.85
CA GLU A 78 5.13 11.71 -9.46
C GLU A 78 5.66 11.61 -8.03
N ILE A 79 5.10 10.66 -7.29
CA ILE A 79 5.58 10.19 -6.00
C ILE A 79 5.53 8.66 -5.99
N SER A 80 6.30 8.02 -5.13
CA SER A 80 6.29 6.57 -4.99
C SER A 80 6.43 6.12 -3.56
N PHE A 81 5.95 4.91 -3.27
CA PHE A 81 6.33 4.14 -2.08
C PHE A 81 7.41 3.13 -2.45
N GLN A 82 8.53 3.17 -1.74
CA GLN A 82 9.64 2.22 -1.87
C GLN A 82 9.30 0.94 -1.09
N VAL A 83 9.55 -0.23 -1.68
CA VAL A 83 9.55 -1.50 -0.94
C VAL A 83 10.83 -1.56 -0.07
N GLY A 84 10.68 -1.88 1.21
CA GLY A 84 11.77 -1.93 2.18
C GLY A 84 12.84 -2.97 1.88
N ASP A 85 13.99 -2.84 2.53
CA ASP A 85 15.09 -3.84 2.53
C ASP A 85 15.65 -4.21 1.14
N GLY A 86 15.43 -3.37 0.12
CA GLY A 86 15.85 -3.66 -1.26
C GLY A 86 15.05 -4.81 -1.90
N LEU A 87 13.89 -5.14 -1.34
CA LEU A 87 12.98 -6.17 -1.85
C LEU A 87 12.08 -5.62 -2.97
N THR A 88 11.19 -6.49 -3.43
CA THR A 88 10.12 -6.19 -4.37
C THR A 88 8.79 -6.70 -3.80
N ILE A 89 7.67 -6.23 -4.36
CA ILE A 89 6.36 -6.82 -4.06
C ILE A 89 6.36 -8.25 -4.62
N TYR A 90 6.62 -9.22 -3.77
CA TYR A 90 6.80 -10.61 -4.19
C TYR A 90 5.48 -11.33 -4.48
N HIS A 91 4.43 -11.02 -3.71
CA HIS A 91 3.17 -11.74 -3.81
C HIS A 91 2.32 -11.28 -5.00
N GLN A 92 1.69 -12.26 -5.66
CA GLN A 92 0.62 -12.03 -6.63
C GLN A 92 -0.52 -11.25 -5.99
N GLY A 93 -0.79 -10.06 -6.51
CA GLY A 93 -1.71 -9.14 -5.88
C GLY A 93 -1.93 -7.85 -6.66
N VAL A 94 -2.78 -7.01 -6.09
CA VAL A 94 -3.13 -5.69 -6.65
C VAL A 94 -2.72 -4.59 -5.71
N VAL A 95 -2.70 -3.36 -6.21
CA VAL A 95 -2.37 -2.18 -5.41
C VAL A 95 -3.51 -1.18 -5.48
N ASN A 96 -3.80 -0.53 -4.35
CA ASN A 96 -4.57 0.71 -4.31
C ASN A 96 -3.78 1.78 -3.57
N VAL A 97 -3.93 3.02 -3.98
CA VAL A 97 -3.46 4.20 -3.24
C VAL A 97 -4.63 5.14 -3.00
N TYR A 98 -4.76 5.55 -1.75
CA TYR A 98 -5.77 6.47 -1.26
C TYR A 98 -5.13 7.72 -0.71
N MET A 99 -5.88 8.82 -0.72
CA MET A 99 -5.51 10.04 -0.01
C MET A 99 -6.65 10.48 0.89
N ALA A 100 -6.31 11.13 2.00
CA ALA A 100 -7.26 11.77 2.91
C ALA A 100 -6.77 13.18 3.25
N LYS A 101 -7.58 14.19 2.93
CA LYS A 101 -7.26 15.59 3.23
C LYS A 101 -7.30 15.81 4.73
N VAL A 102 -6.23 16.37 5.30
CA VAL A 102 -6.22 16.79 6.71
C VAL A 102 -7.24 17.92 6.90
N PRO A 103 -8.14 17.82 7.89
CA PRO A 103 -9.11 18.88 8.22
C PRO A 103 -8.45 20.21 8.56
N SER A 104 -9.15 21.32 8.31
CA SER A 104 -8.68 22.64 8.69
C SER A 104 -8.44 22.72 10.21
N GLY A 105 -7.32 23.30 10.62
CA GLY A 105 -6.94 23.43 12.04
C GLY A 105 -6.31 22.17 12.65
N SER A 106 -5.99 21.17 11.83
CA SER A 106 -5.23 19.97 12.21
C SER A 106 -4.01 19.79 11.30
N ASP A 107 -3.14 18.86 11.66
CA ASP A 107 -1.92 18.51 10.94
C ASP A 107 -1.85 17.01 10.69
N ALA A 108 -1.15 16.60 9.62
CA ALA A 108 -0.96 15.21 9.23
C ALA A 108 -0.32 14.37 10.33
N SER A 109 0.44 14.97 11.26
CA SER A 109 1.03 14.29 12.42
C SER A 109 0.03 13.89 13.50
N SER A 110 -1.17 14.49 13.52
CA SER A 110 -2.21 14.24 14.53
C SER A 110 -3.52 13.69 13.94
N PHE A 111 -3.72 13.85 12.64
CA PHE A 111 -4.90 13.35 11.96
C PHE A 111 -4.88 11.82 11.83
N ALA A 112 -5.85 11.12 12.45
CA ALA A 112 -5.89 9.67 12.44
C ALA A 112 -6.41 9.09 11.11
N GLY A 113 -7.19 9.85 10.34
CA GLY A 113 -7.83 9.40 9.10
C GLY A 113 -9.11 8.59 9.33
N ASP A 114 -9.79 8.78 10.46
CA ASP A 114 -11.08 8.17 10.75
C ASP A 114 -12.25 8.83 9.97
N GLY A 115 -13.33 8.06 9.78
CA GLY A 115 -14.51 8.50 9.02
C GLY A 115 -14.35 8.42 7.50
N ASP A 116 -15.37 8.90 6.78
CA ASP A 116 -15.42 8.90 5.32
C ASP A 116 -14.54 10.01 4.72
N VAL A 117 -13.22 9.81 4.76
CA VAL A 117 -12.23 10.82 4.38
C VAL A 117 -11.28 10.36 3.28
N TRP A 118 -11.28 9.07 2.95
CA TRP A 118 -10.36 8.48 1.97
C TRP A 118 -10.98 8.47 0.58
N PHE A 119 -10.22 8.87 -0.43
CA PHE A 119 -10.56 8.68 -1.84
C PHE A 119 -9.40 7.98 -2.54
N LYS A 120 -9.71 7.08 -3.48
CA LYS A 120 -8.69 6.37 -4.26
C LYS A 120 -8.12 7.31 -5.31
N VAL A 121 -6.80 7.35 -5.48
CA VAL A 121 -6.10 8.17 -6.47
C VAL A 121 -5.32 7.35 -7.50
N PHE A 122 -5.08 6.08 -7.19
CA PHE A 122 -4.33 5.19 -8.08
C PHE A 122 -4.63 3.72 -7.75
N GLU A 123 -4.49 2.87 -8.75
CA GLU A 123 -4.56 1.41 -8.60
C GLU A 123 -3.69 0.70 -9.63
N ILE A 124 -3.23 -0.50 -9.29
CA ILE A 124 -2.62 -1.45 -10.22
C ILE A 124 -3.47 -2.72 -10.16
N PRO A 125 -4.40 -2.91 -11.12
CA PRO A 125 -5.30 -4.06 -11.10
C PRO A 125 -4.63 -5.31 -11.69
N ALA A 126 -5.20 -6.47 -11.38
CA ALA A 126 -4.86 -7.70 -12.08
C ALA A 126 -5.35 -7.64 -13.54
N VAL A 127 -4.61 -8.28 -14.45
CA VAL A 127 -4.98 -8.40 -15.86
C VAL A 127 -5.44 -9.83 -16.11
N THR A 128 -6.63 -9.98 -16.67
CA THR A 128 -7.25 -11.28 -16.96
C THR A 128 -7.44 -11.46 -18.46
N ASN A 129 -7.37 -12.71 -18.94
CA ASN A 129 -7.61 -13.08 -20.34
C ASN A 129 -8.73 -14.12 -20.44
N GLY A 130 -9.93 -13.75 -19.98
CA GLY A 130 -11.14 -14.58 -20.11
C GLY A 130 -11.01 -15.99 -19.51
N GLY A 131 -10.19 -16.15 -18.46
CA GLY A 131 -9.99 -17.40 -17.74
C GLY A 131 -8.83 -18.24 -18.29
N SER A 132 -8.13 -17.74 -19.31
CA SER A 132 -6.91 -18.38 -19.83
C SER A 132 -5.68 -18.03 -18.99
N SER A 133 -5.63 -16.81 -18.45
CA SER A 133 -4.53 -16.34 -17.60
C SER A 133 -4.99 -15.20 -16.70
N ILE A 134 -4.32 -15.07 -15.56
CA ILE A 134 -4.33 -13.88 -14.69
C ILE A 134 -2.87 -13.48 -14.42
N SER A 135 -2.57 -12.19 -14.51
CA SER A 135 -1.24 -11.64 -14.20
C SER A 135 -1.37 -10.40 -13.30
N PHE A 136 -0.33 -10.15 -12.52
CA PHE A 136 -0.32 -9.09 -11.50
C PHE A 136 0.80 -8.10 -11.81
N PRO A 137 0.51 -6.96 -12.46
CA PRO A 137 1.54 -5.99 -12.86
C PRO A 137 2.28 -5.35 -11.67
N ALA A 138 1.73 -5.45 -10.46
CA ALA A 138 2.38 -5.00 -9.24
C ALA A 138 3.42 -6.00 -8.70
N GLN A 139 3.48 -7.23 -9.22
CA GLN A 139 4.46 -8.22 -8.78
C GLN A 139 5.87 -7.86 -9.28
N ASP A 140 6.88 -8.16 -8.45
CA ASP A 140 8.30 -7.93 -8.70
C ASP A 140 8.72 -6.46 -8.91
N VAL A 141 7.86 -5.51 -8.54
CA VAL A 141 8.21 -4.08 -8.56
C VAL A 141 8.88 -3.65 -7.26
N PRO A 142 9.97 -2.85 -7.29
CA PRO A 142 10.66 -2.36 -6.10
C PRO A 142 10.01 -1.12 -5.50
N SER A 143 9.04 -0.53 -6.20
CA SER A 143 8.35 0.67 -5.78
C SER A 143 7.00 0.82 -6.49
N VAL A 144 6.05 1.52 -5.87
CA VAL A 144 4.73 1.83 -6.44
C VAL A 144 4.68 3.31 -6.84
N ASN A 145 4.90 3.59 -8.11
CA ASN A 145 4.94 4.95 -8.65
C ASN A 145 3.55 5.39 -9.10
N PHE A 146 3.14 6.61 -8.75
CA PHE A 146 1.92 7.24 -9.23
C PHE A 146 2.02 8.76 -9.26
N THR A 147 1.19 9.40 -10.07
CA THR A 147 1.13 10.87 -10.15
C THR A 147 0.05 11.41 -9.22
N LEU A 148 0.40 12.37 -8.37
CA LEU A 148 -0.59 13.10 -7.57
C LEU A 148 -1.56 13.84 -8.50
N PRO A 149 -2.89 13.70 -8.33
CA PRO A 149 -3.83 14.42 -9.18
C PRO A 149 -3.58 15.94 -9.15
N ALA A 150 -3.46 16.58 -10.31
CA ALA A 150 -3.17 18.01 -10.40
C ALA A 150 -4.30 18.87 -9.80
N ALA A 151 -5.54 18.36 -9.78
CA ALA A 151 -6.69 19.05 -9.24
C ALA A 151 -6.82 18.96 -7.72
N LEU A 152 -5.94 18.24 -7.01
CA LEU A 152 -5.95 18.16 -5.54
C LEU A 152 -6.02 19.57 -4.94
N PRO A 153 -6.93 19.84 -3.98
CA PRO A 153 -6.81 21.02 -3.13
C PRO A 153 -5.44 21.06 -2.45
N SER A 154 -4.85 22.25 -2.29
CA SER A 154 -3.58 22.37 -1.56
C SER A 154 -3.78 22.11 -0.06
N GLY A 155 -2.69 21.70 0.60
CA GLY A 155 -2.59 21.49 2.05
C GLY A 155 -2.18 20.07 2.41
N GLN A 156 -2.25 19.75 3.70
CA GLN A 156 -1.76 18.48 4.20
C GLN A 156 -2.72 17.31 3.91
N TYR A 157 -2.14 16.13 3.66
CA TYR A 157 -2.81 14.87 3.40
C TYR A 157 -2.11 13.71 4.11
N LEU A 158 -2.89 12.68 4.45
CA LEU A 158 -2.36 11.32 4.51
C LEU A 158 -2.46 10.71 3.12
N VAL A 159 -1.42 9.97 2.73
CA VAL A 159 -1.42 9.11 1.55
C VAL A 159 -1.24 7.68 2.02
N ARG A 160 -2.20 6.81 1.72
CA ARG A 160 -2.21 5.41 2.13
C ARG A 160 -2.01 4.55 0.90
N MET A 161 -1.04 3.65 0.93
CA MET A 161 -0.95 2.57 -0.05
C MET A 161 -1.33 1.25 0.60
N GLU A 162 -1.94 0.36 -0.18
CA GLU A 162 -2.06 -1.06 0.15
C GLU A 162 -1.64 -1.93 -1.05
N ALA A 163 -0.85 -2.96 -0.77
CA ALA A 163 -0.65 -4.08 -1.67
C ALA A 163 -1.45 -5.25 -1.10
N ILE A 164 -2.39 -5.77 -1.89
CA ILE A 164 -3.30 -6.84 -1.50
C ILE A 164 -2.82 -8.13 -2.16
N ALA A 165 -2.16 -8.97 -1.38
CA ALA A 165 -1.68 -10.27 -1.82
C ALA A 165 -2.82 -11.31 -1.78
N LEU A 166 -3.00 -12.02 -2.90
CA LEU A 166 -4.16 -12.88 -3.16
C LEU A 166 -3.81 -14.38 -3.26
N HIS A 167 -2.54 -14.73 -3.10
CA HIS A 167 -2.03 -16.10 -3.26
C HIS A 167 -2.65 -17.14 -2.31
N VAL A 168 -3.30 -16.72 -1.22
CA VAL A 168 -4.06 -17.58 -0.28
C VAL A 168 -5.46 -17.01 0.02
N ALA A 169 -6.00 -16.19 -0.88
CA ALA A 169 -7.26 -15.49 -0.70
C ALA A 169 -8.53 -16.31 -1.03
N SER A 170 -8.41 -17.62 -1.23
CA SER A 170 -9.54 -18.51 -1.53
C SER A 170 -10.47 -18.74 -0.34
N THR A 171 -10.09 -18.25 0.85
CA THR A 171 -10.89 -18.31 2.09
C THR A 171 -11.06 -16.93 2.69
N PHE A 172 -12.18 -16.68 3.37
CA PHE A 172 -12.41 -15.42 4.06
C PHE A 172 -11.28 -15.13 5.06
N GLY A 173 -10.74 -13.90 5.02
CA GLY A 173 -9.55 -13.51 5.80
C GLY A 173 -8.22 -14.05 5.26
N GLY A 174 -8.22 -14.68 4.08
CA GLY A 174 -7.00 -15.18 3.43
C GLY A 174 -6.22 -14.08 2.69
N ALA A 175 -6.90 -13.04 2.19
CA ALA A 175 -6.21 -11.89 1.58
C ALA A 175 -5.31 -11.18 2.59
N GLN A 176 -4.11 -10.82 2.14
CA GLN A 176 -3.07 -10.22 2.96
C GLN A 176 -2.82 -8.78 2.52
N PHE A 177 -3.01 -7.83 3.43
CA PHE A 177 -2.87 -6.40 3.17
C PHE A 177 -1.56 -5.88 3.76
N TYR A 178 -0.67 -5.42 2.89
CA TYR A 178 0.58 -4.73 3.26
C TYR A 178 0.37 -3.24 3.08
N ILE A 179 0.48 -2.46 4.16
CA ILE A 179 -0.08 -1.11 4.25
C ILE A 179 0.99 -0.14 4.71
N ALA A 180 0.95 1.08 4.17
CA ALA A 180 1.74 2.20 4.67
C ALA A 180 1.01 3.53 4.50
N CYS A 181 1.23 4.46 5.44
CA CYS A 181 0.69 5.82 5.38
C CYS A 181 1.79 6.87 5.41
N GLY A 182 1.95 7.60 4.31
CA GLY A 182 2.81 8.78 4.21
C GLY A 182 2.11 10.07 4.62
N GLN A 183 2.89 11.07 5.04
CA GLN A 183 2.43 12.42 5.35
C GLN A 183 2.93 13.39 4.28
N LEU A 184 2.00 14.09 3.61
CA LEU A 184 2.31 15.04 2.53
C LEU A 184 1.77 16.43 2.84
N ASP A 185 2.50 17.46 2.45
CA ASP A 185 1.97 18.81 2.26
C ASP A 185 1.95 19.13 0.77
N VAL A 186 0.75 19.13 0.18
CA VAL A 186 0.54 19.28 -1.26
C VAL A 186 0.43 20.77 -1.59
N THR A 187 1.31 21.23 -2.46
CA THR A 187 1.33 22.62 -2.97
C THR A 187 1.02 22.67 -4.46
N GLY A 188 0.62 23.85 -4.96
CA GLY A 188 0.35 24.06 -6.39
C GLY A 188 -0.86 23.25 -6.90
N GLY A 189 -1.78 22.91 -6.01
CA GLY A 189 -2.99 22.15 -6.32
C GLY A 189 -4.09 22.96 -6.99
N GLY A 190 -5.18 22.29 -7.37
CA GLY A 190 -6.37 22.85 -7.99
C GLY A 190 -7.55 23.06 -7.04
N SER A 191 -8.75 23.13 -7.61
CA SER A 191 -10.02 23.30 -6.91
C SER A 191 -10.94 22.08 -7.04
N GLY A 192 -10.36 20.91 -7.31
CA GLY A 192 -11.09 19.66 -7.44
C GLY A 192 -11.79 19.25 -6.14
N THR A 193 -12.83 18.44 -6.25
CA THR A 193 -13.56 17.87 -5.12
C THR A 193 -13.32 16.36 -5.10
N PRO A 194 -12.41 15.85 -4.25
CA PRO A 194 -12.10 14.43 -4.20
C PRO A 194 -13.30 13.57 -3.80
N GLY A 195 -13.47 12.45 -4.49
CA GLY A 195 -14.48 11.45 -4.15
C GLY A 195 -14.61 10.35 -5.20
N PRO A 196 -15.39 9.28 -4.92
CA PRO A 196 -16.17 9.06 -3.70
C PRO A 196 -15.31 8.91 -2.44
N LEU A 197 -15.80 9.41 -1.30
CA LEU A 197 -15.16 9.26 0.00
C LEU A 197 -15.62 7.97 0.68
N VAL A 198 -14.70 7.29 1.35
CA VAL A 198 -14.93 6.05 2.11
C VAL A 198 -14.17 6.05 3.43
N ALA A 199 -14.66 5.28 4.41
CA ALA A 199 -13.95 5.01 5.66
C ALA A 199 -13.00 3.81 5.55
N ILE A 200 -11.87 3.88 6.25
CA ILE A 200 -10.94 2.75 6.43
C ILE A 200 -10.65 2.60 7.94
N PRO A 201 -11.04 1.48 8.59
CA PRO A 201 -11.84 0.37 8.06
C PRO A 201 -13.28 0.77 7.68
N GLY A 202 -13.95 -0.04 6.87
CA GLY A 202 -15.32 0.19 6.38
C GLY A 202 -15.46 0.08 4.86
N VAL A 203 -14.39 0.37 4.12
CA VAL A 203 -14.35 0.24 2.65
C VAL A 203 -14.47 -1.22 2.18
N TYR A 204 -14.08 -2.19 3.02
CA TYR A 204 -14.10 -3.62 2.72
C TYR A 204 -14.91 -4.40 3.74
N THR A 205 -15.61 -5.41 3.24
CA THR A 205 -16.34 -6.42 3.98
C THR A 205 -15.58 -7.75 4.06
N GLY A 206 -14.58 -7.94 3.18
CA GLY A 206 -13.82 -9.18 3.04
C GLY A 206 -14.49 -10.21 2.13
N ASN A 207 -15.70 -9.92 1.64
CA ASN A 207 -16.46 -10.78 0.73
C ASN A 207 -16.43 -10.26 -0.72
N GLU A 208 -15.71 -9.18 -0.99
CA GLU A 208 -15.56 -8.65 -2.33
C GLU A 208 -14.95 -9.71 -3.25
N PRO A 209 -15.40 -9.85 -4.52
CA PRO A 209 -14.86 -10.83 -5.45
C PRO A 209 -13.38 -10.58 -5.81
N GLY A 210 -12.83 -9.40 -5.49
CA GLY A 210 -11.40 -9.10 -5.62
C GLY A 210 -10.57 -9.40 -4.37
N ILE A 211 -11.21 -9.72 -3.24
CA ILE A 211 -10.59 -9.99 -1.93
C ILE A 211 -10.80 -11.45 -1.51
N LEU A 212 -11.98 -12.03 -1.72
CA LEU A 212 -12.26 -13.45 -1.55
C LEU A 212 -12.25 -14.13 -2.92
N ILE A 213 -11.11 -14.69 -3.30
CA ILE A 213 -10.86 -15.19 -4.66
C ILE A 213 -9.81 -16.29 -4.69
N ASP A 214 -10.08 -17.35 -5.46
CA ASP A 214 -9.05 -18.31 -5.89
C ASP A 214 -8.47 -17.82 -7.22
N ILE A 215 -7.17 -17.49 -7.23
CA ILE A 215 -6.48 -16.98 -8.43
C ILE A 215 -5.88 -18.10 -9.29
N TYR A 216 -5.95 -19.37 -8.85
CA TYR A 216 -5.29 -20.50 -9.51
C TYR A 216 -6.27 -21.38 -10.28
N TYR A 217 -7.37 -21.82 -9.66
CA TYR A 217 -8.29 -22.74 -10.34
C TYR A 217 -9.76 -22.66 -9.86
N PRO A 218 -10.72 -22.47 -10.77
CA PRO A 218 -10.52 -22.05 -12.16
C PRO A 218 -9.88 -20.66 -12.23
N ILE A 219 -9.02 -20.41 -13.22
CA ILE A 219 -8.41 -19.08 -13.39
C ILE A 219 -9.54 -18.05 -13.60
N PRO A 220 -9.58 -16.94 -12.84
CA PRO A 220 -10.64 -15.95 -12.97
C PRO A 220 -10.76 -15.39 -14.38
N ALA A 221 -11.99 -15.35 -14.89
CA ALA A 221 -12.28 -14.77 -16.21
C ALA A 221 -12.16 -13.24 -16.23
N THR A 222 -12.50 -12.63 -15.09
CA THR A 222 -12.47 -11.20 -14.84
C THR A 222 -11.97 -10.98 -13.41
N TYR A 223 -11.38 -9.81 -13.16
CA TYR A 223 -11.01 -9.38 -11.81
C TYR A 223 -11.69 -8.06 -11.49
N THR A 224 -12.26 -7.94 -10.29
CA THR A 224 -12.88 -6.69 -9.80
C THR A 224 -11.96 -6.06 -8.78
N GLN A 225 -11.39 -4.89 -9.10
CA GLN A 225 -10.55 -4.16 -8.17
C GLN A 225 -11.37 -3.72 -6.95
N PRO A 226 -10.93 -4.02 -5.71
CA PRO A 226 -11.66 -3.60 -4.52
C PRO A 226 -11.54 -2.08 -4.28
N GLY A 227 -12.57 -1.52 -3.64
CA GLY A 227 -12.64 -0.11 -3.24
C GLY A 227 -13.39 0.78 -4.23
N PRO A 228 -13.51 2.09 -3.94
CA PRO A 228 -14.17 3.04 -4.84
C PRO A 228 -13.40 3.21 -6.16
N ALA A 229 -14.04 3.86 -7.12
CA ALA A 229 -13.37 4.27 -8.36
C ALA A 229 -12.22 5.26 -8.08
N VAL A 230 -11.20 5.27 -8.95
CA VAL A 230 -10.11 6.23 -8.92
C VAL A 230 -10.63 7.65 -9.21
N TRP A 231 -10.27 8.59 -8.35
CA TRP A 231 -10.43 10.02 -8.57
C TRP A 231 -9.15 10.59 -9.22
N SER A 232 -9.26 11.03 -10.48
CA SER A 232 -8.11 11.52 -11.28
C SER A 232 -7.92 13.04 -11.27
N GLY A 233 -8.81 13.78 -10.59
CA GLY A 233 -8.81 15.24 -10.56
C GLY A 233 -9.90 15.86 -11.40
#